data_AF-A0A3C0VXK3-F1
#
_entry.id   AF-A0A3C0VXK3-F1
#
_cell.length_a   1.000
_cell.length_b   1.000
_cell.length_c   1.000
_cell.angle_alpha   90.00
_cell.angle_beta   90.00
_cell.angle_gamma   90.00
#
_symmetry.space_group_name_H-M   'P 1'
#
loop_
_entity.id
_entity.type
_entity.pdbx_description
1 polymer ?
#
loop_
_entity_poly.entity_id
_entity_poly.type
_entity_poly.pdbx_seq_one_letter_code
_entity_poly.pdbx_strand_id
1 'polypeptide(L)' 'RLHLESMAPRLGGFHLHDVEFPARDHRPPGRGMIDYEGLKHIVKPEHIKVFELSPSLKPDAAREGVAHLKSIWGE' A
#
# COMPACT_ATOMS: atom_id res chain seq x y z
N ARG A 1 -5.57 -13.51 0.32
CA ARG A 1 -6.75 -13.14 -0.50
C ARG A 1 -8.06 -13.26 0.30
N LEU A 2 -8.39 -14.46 0.79
CA LEU A 2 -9.63 -14.75 1.55
C LEU A 2 -9.92 -13.79 2.73
N HIS A 3 -8.91 -13.44 3.53
CA HIS A 3 -9.09 -12.52 4.67
C HIS A 3 -9.53 -11.12 4.22
N LEU A 4 -8.80 -10.50 3.30
CA LEU A 4 -9.07 -9.12 2.88
C LEU A 4 -10.38 -8.99 2.11
N GLU A 5 -10.69 -9.96 1.25
CA GLU A 5 -11.99 -10.03 0.53
C GLU A 5 -13.17 -10.18 1.49
N SER A 6 -13.07 -11.02 2.53
CA SER A 6 -14.13 -11.17 3.53
C SER A 6 -14.42 -9.90 4.33
N MET A 7 -13.40 -9.04 4.46
CA MET A 7 -13.49 -7.78 5.22
C MET A 7 -13.84 -6.58 4.34
N ALA A 8 -13.81 -6.71 3.01
CA ALA A 8 -14.04 -5.61 2.08
C ALA A 8 -15.33 -4.80 2.33
N PRO A 9 -16.48 -5.39 2.73
CA PRO A 9 -17.69 -4.62 3.06
C PRO A 9 -17.57 -3.74 4.32
N ARG A 10 -16.57 -3.98 5.17
CA ARG A 10 -16.33 -3.28 6.44
C ARG A 10 -15.03 -2.47 6.42
N LEU A 11 -14.38 -2.36 5.27
CA LEU A 11 -13.08 -1.73 5.14
C LEU A 11 -13.23 -0.21 5.07
N GLY A 12 -12.70 0.51 6.06
CA GLY A 12 -12.68 1.98 6.07
C GLY A 12 -11.46 2.59 5.38
N GLY A 13 -10.40 1.80 5.21
CA GLY A 13 -9.12 2.30 4.73
C GLY A 13 -7.99 1.28 4.81
N PHE A 14 -6.78 1.75 4.52
CA PHE A 14 -5.55 0.97 4.50
C PHE A 14 -4.44 1.72 5.23
N HIS A 15 -3.62 0.95 5.94
CA HIS A 15 -2.28 1.35 6.30
C HIS A 15 -1.33 0.74 5.26
N LEU A 16 -0.52 1.57 4.62
CA LEU A 16 0.19 1.24 3.40
C LEU A 16 1.69 1.33 3.62
N HIS A 17 2.33 0.18 3.49
CA HIS A 17 3.75 0.03 3.23
C HIS A 17 3.95 -1.23 2.40
N ASP A 18 5.15 -1.40 1.89
CA ASP A 18 5.61 -2.62 1.26
C ASP A 18 6.51 -3.41 2.21
N VAL A 19 6.65 -4.70 1.94
CA VAL A 19 7.48 -5.62 2.73
C VAL A 19 8.40 -6.42 1.81
N GLU A 20 9.56 -6.82 2.32
CA GLU A 20 10.52 -7.65 1.61
C GLU A 20 11.10 -8.68 2.58
N PHE A 21 11.05 -9.95 2.21
CA PHE A 21 11.69 -11.03 2.95
C PHE A 21 13.22 -10.82 2.98
N PRO A 22 13.93 -11.14 4.08
CA PRO A 22 13.45 -11.83 5.28
C PRO A 22 12.84 -10.94 6.37
N ALA A 23 13.19 -9.66 6.44
CA ALA A 23 12.85 -8.83 7.61
C ALA A 23 12.86 -7.34 7.28
N ARG A 24 12.41 -6.95 6.09
CA ARG A 24 12.35 -5.55 5.68
C ARG A 24 10.91 -5.10 5.52
N ASP A 25 10.40 -4.54 6.60
CA ASP A 25 9.05 -3.98 6.68
C ASP A 25 9.09 -2.45 6.46
N HIS A 26 7.92 -1.81 6.33
CA HIS A 26 7.75 -0.37 6.22
C HIS A 26 8.46 0.28 5.01
N ARG A 27 8.60 -0.46 3.91
CA ARG A 27 9.20 0.05 2.66
C ARG A 27 8.19 0.90 1.89
N PRO A 28 8.64 1.85 1.05
CA PRO A 28 7.73 2.52 0.13
C PRO A 28 7.10 1.51 -0.85
N PRO A 29 5.81 1.66 -1.18
CA PRO A 29 5.13 0.83 -2.18
C PRO A 29 5.92 0.69 -3.48
N GLY A 30 5.98 -0.53 -4.02
CA GLY A 30 6.68 -0.86 -5.26
C GLY A 30 8.17 -1.14 -5.07
N ARG A 31 8.63 -1.21 -3.81
CA ARG A 31 10.02 -1.55 -3.47
C ARG A 31 10.12 -2.84 -2.66
N GLY A 32 9.02 -3.54 -2.43
CA GLY A 32 8.98 -4.84 -1.79
C GLY A 32 8.32 -5.87 -2.69
N MET A 33 7.40 -6.66 -2.12
CA MET A 33 6.80 -7.82 -2.77
C MET A 33 5.26 -7.82 -2.73
N ILE A 34 4.62 -6.75 -2.26
CA ILE A 34 3.15 -6.65 -2.30
C ILE A 34 2.67 -6.43 -3.74
N ASP A 35 1.73 -7.25 -4.19
CA ASP A 35 1.04 -7.09 -5.46
C ASP A 35 -0.12 -6.10 -5.34
N TYR A 36 0.16 -4.81 -5.51
CA TYR A 36 -0.85 -3.74 -5.41
C TYR A 36 -1.85 -3.73 -6.57
N GLU A 37 -1.45 -4.16 -7.78
CA GLU A 37 -2.38 -4.28 -8.92
C GLU A 37 -3.42 -5.37 -8.63
N GLY A 38 -3.00 -6.50 -8.09
CA GLY A 38 -3.89 -7.57 -7.65
C GLY A 38 -4.90 -7.13 -6.59
N LEU A 39 -4.63 -6.07 -5.83
CA LEU A 39 -5.54 -5.49 -4.83
C LEU A 39 -6.48 -4.42 -5.41
N LYS A 40 -6.31 -3.97 -6.65
CA LYS A 40 -7.09 -2.85 -7.19
C LYS A 40 -8.61 -3.03 -7.09
N HIS A 41 -9.09 -4.26 -7.30
CA HIS A 41 -10.52 -4.60 -7.29
C HIS A 41 -11.23 -4.42 -5.93
N ILE A 42 -10.49 -4.34 -4.81
CA ILE A 42 -11.04 -4.10 -3.48
C ILE A 42 -10.85 -2.66 -3.01
N VAL A 43 -10.06 -1.85 -3.73
CA VAL A 43 -9.79 -0.46 -3.37
C VAL A 43 -10.89 0.43 -3.92
N LYS A 44 -11.48 1.26 -3.06
CA LYS A 44 -12.51 2.21 -3.43
C LYS A 44 -12.05 3.65 -3.18
N PRO A 45 -12.64 4.64 -3.88
CA PRO A 45 -12.31 6.05 -3.67
C PRO A 45 -12.46 6.50 -2.21
N GLU A 46 -13.50 6.05 -1.51
CA GLU A 46 -13.81 6.44 -0.13
C GLU A 46 -12.87 5.86 0.94
N HIS A 47 -12.07 4.84 0.60
CA HIS A 47 -11.12 4.28 1.56
C HIS A 47 -10.06 5.32 1.93
N ILE A 48 -9.75 5.43 3.22
CA ILE A 48 -8.64 6.27 3.72
C ILE A 48 -7.31 5.56 3.43
N LYS A 49 -6.30 6.28 2.93
CA LYS A 49 -4.96 5.73 2.66
C LYS A 49 -3.95 6.41 3.59
N VAL A 50 -3.43 5.66 4.57
CA VAL A 50 -2.38 6.13 5.50
C VAL A 50 -1.08 5.44 5.14
N PHE A 51 -0.01 6.20 4.84
CA PHE A 51 1.30 5.63 4.52
C PHE A 51 2.11 5.42 5.80
N GLU A 52 2.46 4.17 6.13
CA GLU A 52 3.20 3.79 7.34
C GLU A 52 4.64 3.39 7.00
N LEU A 53 5.45 4.40 6.64
CA LEU A 53 6.80 4.20 6.11
C LEU A 53 7.86 4.22 7.21
N SER A 54 9.02 3.66 6.90
CA SER A 54 10.16 3.66 7.81
C SER A 54 10.57 5.09 8.19
N PRO A 55 10.89 5.37 9.47
CA PRO A 55 11.29 6.70 9.91
C PRO A 55 12.62 7.17 9.31
N SER A 56 13.45 6.25 8.79
CA SER A 56 14.71 6.58 8.12
C SER A 56 14.56 6.77 6.60
N LEU A 57 13.33 6.68 6.06
CA LEU A 57 13.09 6.81 4.64
C LEU A 57 13.31 8.26 4.18
N LYS A 58 14.04 8.42 3.09
CA LYS A 58 14.23 9.74 2.47
C LYS A 58 12.92 10.24 1.85
N PRO A 59 12.62 11.55 1.89
CA PRO A 59 11.39 12.10 1.33
C PRO A 59 11.12 11.73 -0.13
N ASP A 60 12.15 11.66 -0.97
CA ASP A 60 11.98 11.29 -2.39
C ASP A 60 11.50 9.85 -2.57
N ALA A 61 12.05 8.91 -1.79
CA ALA A 61 11.59 7.52 -1.81
C ALA A 61 10.13 7.38 -1.32
N ALA A 62 9.70 8.22 -0.37
CA ALA A 62 8.30 8.28 0.03
C ALA A 62 7.40 8.78 -1.11
N ARG A 63 7.80 9.86 -1.81
CA ARG A 63 7.08 10.40 -2.97
C ARG A 63 6.98 9.39 -4.10
N GLU A 64 8.06 8.67 -4.39
CA GLU A 64 8.08 7.60 -5.39
C GLU A 64 7.07 6.49 -5.04
N GLY A 65 7.02 6.06 -3.78
CA GLY A 65 6.05 5.06 -3.33
C GLY A 65 4.60 5.54 -3.43
N VAL A 66 4.33 6.80 -3.09
CA VAL A 66 2.99 7.41 -3.27
C VAL A 66 2.62 7.46 -4.76
N ALA A 67 3.53 7.93 -5.61
CA ALA A 67 3.33 8.00 -7.06
C ALA A 67 3.08 6.62 -7.67
N HIS A 68 3.80 5.60 -7.20
CA HIS A 68 3.59 4.22 -7.63
C HIS A 68 2.15 3.76 -7.36
N LEU A 69 1.62 3.94 -6.14
CA LEU A 69 0.23 3.56 -5.85
C LEU A 69 -0.79 4.36 -6.65
N LYS A 70 -0.55 5.67 -6.83
CA LYS A 70 -1.43 6.51 -7.66
C LYS A 70 -1.50 6.03 -9.11
N SER A 71 -0.39 5.52 -9.65
CA SER A 71 -0.39 4.95 -11.01
C SER A 71 -1.25 3.69 -11.15
N ILE A 72 -1.50 2.98 -10.06
CA ILE A 72 -2.25 1.71 -10.02
C ILE A 72 -3.71 1.96 -9.65
N TRP A 73 -3.95 2.69 -8.55
CA TRP A 73 -5.26 2.88 -7.94
C TRP A 73 -5.95 4.19 -8.32
N GLY A 74 -5.25 5.11 -8.99
CA GLY A 74 -5.73 6.47 -9.25
C GLY A 74 -5.47 7.43 -8.10
N GLU A 75 -6.04 8.63 -8.21
CA GLU A 75 -5.98 9.67 -7.16
C GLU A 75 -6.87 9.32 -5.96
#